data_AF-Q05YZ3-F1
#
_entry.id   AF-Q05YZ3-F1
#
_cell.length_a   1.000
_cell.length_b   1.000
_cell.length_c   1.000
_cell.angle_alpha   90.00
_cell.angle_beta   90.00
_cell.angle_gamma   90.00
#
_symmetry.space_group_name_H-M   'P 1'
#
loop_
_entity.id
_entity.type
_entity.pdbx_description
1 polymer ?
#
loop_
_entity_poly.entity_id
_entity_poly.type
_entity_poly.pdbx_seq_one_letter_code
_entity_poly.pdbx_strand_id
1 'polypeptide(L)'
;MMKDLESGALSVISKSNSGAEGNGYSGGGGFQFSENNKYVVYESSASNLTSNDTNGKYDIFVYDVSSGKNKRILDDKANGFDDHLRDPRITADGKYITFTSRSKGIASDAESSGNNELYMVESPFFSE
;
A
#
# COMPACT_ATOMS: atom_id res chain seq x y z
N MET A 1 -13.63 1.91 -2.99
CA MET A 1 -14.45 0.85 -3.62
C MET A 1 -14.15 0.80 -5.10
N MET A 2 -14.29 -0.37 -5.73
CA MET A 2 -14.17 -0.57 -7.17
C MET A 2 -15.52 -1.04 -7.71
N LYS A 3 -15.90 -0.55 -8.89
CA LYS A 3 -17.05 -1.05 -9.64
C LYS A 3 -16.55 -1.78 -10.87
N ASP A 4 -16.91 -3.05 -10.99
CA ASP A 4 -16.80 -3.78 -12.24
C ASP A 4 -17.91 -3.27 -13.17
N LEU A 5 -17.54 -2.73 -14.33
CA LEU A 5 -18.50 -2.10 -15.23
C LEU A 5 -19.25 -3.09 -16.12
N GLU A 6 -18.74 -4.31 -16.27
CA GLU A 6 -19.37 -5.36 -17.08
C GLU A 6 -20.51 -6.03 -16.31
N SER A 7 -20.24 -6.44 -15.08
CA SER A 7 -21.19 -7.08 -14.17
C SER A 7 -21.98 -6.08 -13.32
N GLY A 8 -21.49 -4.85 -13.17
CA GLY A 8 -22.04 -3.87 -12.24
C GLY A 8 -21.68 -4.11 -10.77
N ALA A 9 -20.92 -5.17 -10.47
CA ALA A 9 -20.58 -5.55 -9.10
C ALA A 9 -19.71 -4.48 -8.41
N LEU A 10 -19.98 -4.26 -7.12
CA LEU A 10 -19.19 -3.36 -6.27
C LEU A 10 -18.33 -4.18 -5.31
N SER A 11 -17.05 -3.84 -5.22
CA SER A 11 -16.09 -4.46 -4.30
C SER A 11 -15.37 -3.42 -3.46
N VAL A 12 -15.27 -3.69 -2.15
CA VAL A 12 -14.35 -2.97 -1.28
C VAL A 12 -12.94 -3.50 -1.53
N ILE A 13 -12.01 -2.59 -1.85
CA ILE A 13 -10.59 -2.93 -2.08
C ILE A 13 -9.84 -3.10 -0.76
N SER A 14 -10.17 -2.30 0.25
CA SER A 14 -9.54 -2.25 1.57
C SER A 14 -10.11 -3.30 2.53
N LYS A 15 -10.02 -4.58 2.12
CA LYS A 15 -10.42 -5.75 2.92
C LYS A 15 -9.29 -6.77 2.98
N SER A 16 -9.34 -7.67 3.95
CA SER A 16 -8.35 -8.75 4.02
C SER A 16 -8.44 -9.67 2.80
N ASN A 17 -7.37 -10.42 2.54
CA ASN A 17 -7.37 -11.44 1.48
C ASN A 17 -8.35 -12.60 1.73
N SER A 18 -8.87 -12.76 2.95
CA SER A 18 -9.96 -13.68 3.28
C SER A 18 -11.36 -13.05 3.16
N GLY A 19 -11.43 -11.77 2.80
CA GLY A 19 -12.67 -11.02 2.64
C GLY A 19 -13.19 -10.34 3.91
N ALA A 20 -12.47 -10.43 5.04
CA ALA A 20 -12.85 -9.74 6.26
C ALA A 20 -12.69 -8.23 6.12
N GLU A 21 -13.59 -7.48 6.76
CA GLU A 21 -13.56 -6.02 6.74
C GLU A 21 -12.27 -5.46 7.36
N GLY A 22 -11.74 -4.39 6.78
CA GLY A 22 -10.61 -3.65 7.36
C GLY A 22 -11.00 -3.00 8.69
N ASN A 23 -10.14 -3.10 9.70
CA ASN A 23 -10.37 -2.58 11.04
C ASN A 23 -9.84 -1.14 11.26
N GLY A 24 -9.52 -0.41 10.19
CA GLY A 24 -8.89 0.91 10.25
C GLY A 24 -9.26 1.78 9.06
N TYR A 25 -8.81 3.04 9.09
CA TYR A 25 -9.09 3.99 8.02
C TYR A 25 -8.24 3.70 6.78
N SER A 26 -8.82 3.90 5.60
CA SER A 26 -8.09 3.84 4.34
C SER A 26 -8.26 5.14 3.56
N GLY A 27 -7.24 5.52 2.79
CA GLY A 27 -7.28 6.69 1.90
C GLY A 27 -7.05 8.04 2.60
N GLY A 28 -6.31 8.08 3.72
CA GLY A 28 -5.99 9.33 4.42
C GLY A 28 -5.09 10.30 3.63
N GLY A 29 -4.30 9.78 2.69
CA GLY A 29 -3.28 10.48 1.89
C GLY A 29 -3.28 10.08 0.42
N GLY A 30 -4.33 9.38 -0.04
CA GLY A 30 -4.58 9.11 -1.45
C GLY A 30 -4.51 7.65 -1.87
N PHE A 31 -4.86 7.43 -3.14
CA PHE A 31 -4.80 6.18 -3.87
C PHE A 31 -4.52 6.48 -5.34
N GLN A 32 -3.98 5.51 -6.07
CA GLN A 32 -3.74 5.63 -7.50
C GLN A 32 -3.95 4.30 -8.21
N PHE A 33 -4.52 4.36 -9.43
CA PHE A 33 -4.60 3.24 -10.36
C PHE A 33 -3.38 3.24 -11.26
N SER A 34 -2.80 2.07 -11.55
CA SER A 34 -1.81 1.95 -12.63
C SER A 34 -2.49 2.15 -13.99
N GLU A 35 -1.78 2.72 -14.97
CA GLU A 35 -2.37 3.02 -16.29
C GLU A 35 -2.79 1.75 -17.05
N ASN A 36 -2.10 0.63 -16.81
CA ASN A 36 -2.47 -0.67 -17.37
C ASN A 36 -3.73 -1.30 -16.72
N ASN A 37 -4.34 -0.61 -15.76
CA ASN A 37 -5.54 -1.00 -15.05
C ASN A 37 -5.46 -2.28 -14.19
N LYS A 38 -4.25 -2.77 -13.89
CA LYS A 38 -4.06 -4.02 -13.15
C LYS A 38 -3.94 -3.84 -11.64
N TYR A 39 -3.50 -2.66 -11.19
CA TYR A 39 -3.13 -2.44 -9.80
C TYR A 39 -3.71 -1.14 -9.25
N VAL A 40 -4.08 -1.17 -7.97
CA VAL A 40 -4.40 0.02 -7.18
C VAL A 40 -3.45 0.11 -6.03
N VAL A 41 -2.72 1.21 -5.91
CA VAL A 41 -1.95 1.51 -4.71
C VAL A 41 -2.77 2.42 -3.80
N TYR A 42 -2.79 2.15 -2.50
CA TYR A 42 -3.52 2.96 -1.52
C TYR A 42 -2.88 2.81 -0.14
N GLU A 43 -3.11 3.79 0.73
CA GLU A 43 -2.70 3.70 2.13
C GLU A 43 -3.84 3.29 3.06
N SER A 44 -3.52 2.59 4.13
CA SER A 44 -4.47 2.14 5.14
C SER A 44 -3.80 1.97 6.51
N SER A 45 -4.51 2.34 7.57
CA SER A 45 -4.12 2.09 8.97
C SER A 45 -4.74 0.80 9.54
N ALA A 46 -5.31 -0.04 8.68
CA ALA A 46 -5.99 -1.27 9.08
C ALA A 46 -4.97 -2.41 9.24
N SER A 47 -4.84 -2.91 10.47
CA SER A 47 -3.87 -3.94 10.84
C SER A 47 -4.25 -5.37 10.44
N ASN A 48 -5.41 -5.55 9.83
CA ASN A 48 -5.95 -6.86 9.47
C ASN A 48 -6.10 -7.09 7.96
N LEU A 49 -5.59 -6.20 7.11
CA LEU A 49 -5.62 -6.39 5.65
C LEU A 49 -4.63 -7.48 5.20
N THR A 50 -3.47 -7.54 5.85
CA THR A 50 -2.48 -8.61 5.73
C THR A 50 -2.04 -9.06 7.12
N SER A 51 -1.39 -10.22 7.22
CA SER A 51 -0.75 -10.64 8.47
C SER A 51 0.39 -9.68 8.85
N ASN A 52 0.69 -9.61 10.14
CA ASN A 52 1.89 -8.99 10.70
C ASN A 52 2.00 -7.45 10.62
N ASP A 53 0.91 -6.72 10.38
CA ASP A 53 0.91 -5.29 10.69
C ASP A 53 0.82 -5.08 12.22
N THR A 54 1.87 -4.49 12.80
CA THR A 54 2.01 -4.36 14.26
C THR A 54 2.27 -2.95 14.77
N ASN A 55 2.46 -1.97 13.89
CA ASN A 55 2.89 -0.62 14.29
C ASN A 55 1.71 0.36 14.51
N GLY A 56 0.49 0.01 14.05
CA GLY A 56 -0.69 0.87 14.15
C GLY A 56 -0.57 2.18 13.35
N LYS A 57 0.28 2.19 12.32
CA LYS A 57 0.50 3.30 11.40
C LYS A 57 -0.19 3.00 10.07
N TYR A 58 -0.35 4.04 9.25
CA TYR A 58 -0.67 3.85 7.85
C TYR A 58 0.49 3.16 7.13
N ASP A 59 0.14 2.05 6.50
CA ASP A 59 0.97 1.32 5.56
C ASP A 59 0.42 1.52 4.14
N ILE A 60 1.24 1.21 3.14
CA ILE A 60 0.84 1.22 1.74
C ILE A 60 0.60 -0.21 1.26
N PHE A 61 -0.51 -0.39 0.56
CA PHE A 61 -0.96 -1.63 -0.02
C PHE A 61 -1.10 -1.49 -1.54
N VAL A 62 -0.84 -2.58 -2.23
CA VAL A 62 -1.22 -2.78 -3.63
C VAL A 62 -2.35 -3.77 -3.68
N TYR A 63 -3.39 -3.44 -4.41
CA TYR A 63 -4.49 -4.33 -4.76
C TYR A 63 -4.33 -4.78 -6.20
N ASP A 64 -4.24 -6.09 -6.43
CA ASP A 64 -4.31 -6.68 -7.75
C ASP A 64 -5.77 -6.87 -8.16
N VAL A 65 -6.17 -6.18 -9.23
CA VAL A 65 -7.55 -6.15 -9.73
C VAL A 65 -8.02 -7.52 -10.21
N SER A 66 -7.14 -8.31 -10.81
CA SER A 66 -7.49 -9.60 -11.42
C SER A 66 -7.72 -10.70 -10.40
N SER A 67 -6.91 -10.74 -9.36
CA SER A 67 -6.98 -11.75 -8.29
C SER A 67 -7.79 -11.28 -7.09
N GLY A 68 -8.05 -9.98 -6.98
CA GLY A 68 -8.75 -9.38 -5.86
C GLY A 68 -7.98 -9.42 -4.54
N LYS A 69 -6.64 -9.47 -4.60
CA LYS A 69 -5.77 -9.61 -3.44
C LYS A 69 -5.00 -8.33 -3.12
N ASN A 70 -4.78 -8.08 -1.83
CA ASN A 70 -3.90 -7.06 -1.29
C ASN A 70 -2.53 -7.62 -0.91
N LYS A 71 -1.49 -6.84 -1.15
CA LYS A 71 -0.16 -7.01 -0.57
C LYS A 71 0.33 -5.68 0.00
N ARG A 72 0.94 -5.73 1.19
CA ARG A 72 1.64 -4.59 1.78
C ARG A 72 3.00 -4.41 1.07
N ILE A 73 3.44 -3.18 0.83
CA ILE A 73 4.69 -2.92 0.09
C ILE A 73 5.95 -3.12 0.93
N LEU A 74 5.85 -2.96 2.25
CA LEU A 74 6.95 -3.12 3.21
C LEU A 74 6.41 -3.81 4.46
N ASP A 75 7.27 -4.56 5.16
CA ASP A 75 6.95 -5.14 6.45
C ASP A 75 7.54 -4.29 7.57
N ASP A 76 6.72 -3.84 8.53
CA ASP A 76 7.18 -2.92 9.59
C ASP A 76 8.30 -3.50 10.45
N LYS A 77 8.32 -4.81 10.69
CA LYS A 77 9.40 -5.45 11.45
C LYS A 77 10.63 -5.71 10.60
N ALA A 78 10.46 -6.23 9.38
CA ALA A 78 11.58 -6.56 8.52
C ALA A 78 12.29 -5.32 7.97
N ASN A 79 11.53 -4.26 7.70
CA ASN A 79 12.03 -2.98 7.21
C ASN A 79 12.22 -1.95 8.34
N GLY A 80 11.86 -2.28 9.59
CA GLY A 80 12.17 -1.49 10.77
C GLY A 80 11.60 -0.07 10.80
N PHE A 81 10.52 0.20 10.05
CA PHE A 81 9.92 1.52 9.99
C PHE A 81 8.86 1.72 11.09
N ASP A 82 8.83 2.93 11.65
CA ASP A 82 8.06 3.30 12.84
C ASP A 82 7.13 4.52 12.63
N ASP A 83 7.08 5.04 11.41
CA ASP A 83 6.20 6.14 11.01
C ASP A 83 5.31 5.74 9.82
N HIS A 84 4.40 6.62 9.45
CA HIS A 84 3.48 6.42 8.32
C HIS A 84 4.21 6.33 6.99
N LEU A 85 3.68 5.49 6.10
CA LEU A 85 3.94 5.53 4.67
C LEU A 85 2.79 6.29 4.00
N ARG A 86 3.11 7.36 3.25
CA ARG A 86 2.12 8.34 2.75
C ARG A 86 2.26 8.62 1.26
N ASP A 87 1.19 9.17 0.71
CA ASP A 87 1.13 9.71 -0.66
C ASP A 87 1.62 8.72 -1.74
N PRO A 88 1.13 7.47 -1.75
CA PRO A 88 1.61 6.47 -2.69
C PRO A 88 1.38 6.91 -4.15
N ARG A 89 2.34 6.59 -5.00
CA ARG A 89 2.22 6.63 -6.46
C ARG A 89 2.76 5.34 -7.05
N ILE A 90 2.19 4.91 -8.17
CA ILE A 90 2.60 3.72 -8.91
C ILE A 90 2.91 4.09 -10.36
N THR A 91 3.95 3.49 -10.93
CA THR A 91 4.30 3.68 -12.34
C THR A 91 3.22 3.10 -13.27
N ALA A 92 3.15 3.61 -14.49
CA ALA A 92 2.15 3.22 -15.49
C ALA A 92 2.12 1.70 -15.75
N ASP A 93 3.30 1.07 -15.77
CA ASP A 93 3.48 -0.37 -15.94
C ASP A 93 3.21 -1.19 -14.67
N GLY A 94 3.00 -0.53 -13.52
CA GLY A 94 2.78 -1.17 -12.23
C GLY A 94 4.05 -1.65 -11.53
N LYS A 95 5.24 -1.38 -12.07
CA LYS A 95 6.50 -1.94 -11.60
C LYS A 95 7.03 -1.29 -10.32
N TYR A 96 6.98 0.03 -10.22
CA TYR A 96 7.55 0.76 -9.09
C TYR A 96 6.51 1.58 -8.36
N ILE A 97 6.72 1.71 -7.06
CA ILE A 97 5.87 2.49 -6.16
C ILE A 97 6.75 3.50 -5.44
N THR A 98 6.37 4.77 -5.50
CA THR A 98 7.00 5.83 -4.70
C THR A 98 6.08 6.28 -3.59
N PHE A 99 6.64 6.67 -2.46
CA PHE A 99 5.89 7.16 -1.30
C PHE A 99 6.77 8.03 -0.42
N THR A 100 6.16 8.76 0.51
CA THR A 100 6.90 9.55 1.50
C THR A 100 6.82 8.95 2.89
N SER A 101 7.88 9.13 3.67
CA SER A 101 7.91 8.80 5.10
C SER A 101 8.96 9.64 5.83
N ARG A 102 8.84 9.76 7.14
CA ARG A 102 9.88 10.32 8.03
C ARG A 102 10.65 9.22 8.77
N SER A 103 10.35 7.95 8.48
CA SER A 103 10.94 6.84 9.21
C SER A 103 12.39 6.61 8.80
N LYS A 104 13.24 6.40 9.81
CA LYS A 104 14.69 6.19 9.62
C LYS A 104 15.04 4.73 9.32
N GLY A 105 14.08 3.82 9.42
CA GLY A 105 14.31 2.39 9.26
C GLY A 105 14.30 1.90 7.81
N ILE A 106 13.66 2.66 6.90
CA ILE A 106 13.35 2.21 5.54
C ILE A 106 14.62 2.03 4.69
N ALA A 107 15.58 2.95 4.81
CA ALA A 107 16.82 2.93 4.06
C ALA A 107 18.01 3.34 4.96
N SER A 108 19.20 2.79 4.69
CA SER A 108 20.40 3.03 5.50
C SER A 108 20.92 4.47 5.44
N ASP A 109 20.56 5.19 4.39
CA ASP A 109 20.91 6.59 4.13
C ASP A 109 19.78 7.56 4.47
N ALA A 110 18.68 7.08 5.07
CA ALA A 110 17.57 7.92 5.51
C ALA A 110 18.05 9.03 6.44
N GLU A 111 17.64 10.27 6.17
CA GLU A 111 18.08 11.43 6.91
C GLU A 111 17.62 11.41 8.38
N SER A 112 18.53 11.82 9.28
CA SER A 112 18.22 11.91 10.71
C SER A 112 17.29 13.08 11.09
N SER A 113 17.03 13.99 10.13
CA SER A 113 16.36 15.28 10.29
C SER A 113 14.88 15.20 10.67
N GLY A 114 14.23 14.04 10.45
CA GLY A 114 12.80 13.85 10.69
C GLY A 114 11.90 14.51 9.63
N ASN A 115 12.48 14.91 8.50
CA ASN A 115 11.75 15.38 7.34
C ASN A 115 11.13 14.22 6.55
N ASN A 116 10.12 14.52 5.72
CA ASN A 116 9.63 13.55 4.75
C ASN A 116 10.68 13.33 3.67
N GLU A 117 11.06 12.09 3.46
CA GLU A 117 11.88 11.64 2.35
C GLU A 117 11.05 10.89 1.32
N LEU A 118 11.50 10.89 0.07
CA LEU A 118 10.88 10.15 -1.02
C LEU A 118 11.57 8.80 -1.17
N TYR A 119 10.81 7.73 -1.05
CA TYR A 119 11.27 6.36 -1.23
C TYR A 119 10.68 5.76 -2.51
N MET A 120 11.35 4.75 -3.06
CA MET A 120 10.88 3.96 -4.17
C MET A 120 11.13 2.47 -3.89
N VAL A 121 10.12 1.63 -4.15
CA VAL A 121 10.21 0.18 -4.04
C VAL A 121 9.65 -0.49 -5.30
N GLU A 122 10.04 -1.73 -5.53
CA GLU A 122 9.38 -2.56 -6.53
C GLU A 122 8.01 -3.02 -6.02
N SER A 123 7.03 -3.10 -6.92
CA SER A 123 5.70 -3.57 -6.59
C SER A 123 5.72 -5.07 -6.22
N PRO A 124 5.07 -5.47 -5.12
CA PRO A 124 5.07 -6.86 -4.64
C PRO A 124 4.32 -7.84 -5.54
N PHE A 125 3.67 -7.36 -6.60
CA PHE A 125 3.05 -8.18 -7.65
C PHE A 125 3.86 -8.24 -8.95
N PHE A 126 4.99 -7.53 -9.04
CA PHE A 126 5.86 -7.55 -10.22
C PHE A 126 6.94 -8.64 -10.12
N SER A 127 7.32 -9.02 -8.90
CA SER A 127 8.38 -10.01 -8.64
C SER A 127 7.89 -11.47 -8.58
N GLU A 128 6.67 -11.76 -9.04
CA GLU A 128 6.06 -13.10 -9.06
C GLU A 128 5.73 -13.59 -10.47
#